data_AF-A0A9E3XG86-F1
#
_entry.id   AF-A0A9E3XG86-F1
#
_cell.length_a   1.000
_cell.length_b   1.000
_cell.length_c   1.000
_cell.angle_alpha   90.00
_cell.angle_beta   90.00
_cell.angle_gamma   90.00
#
_symmetry.space_group_name_H-M   'P 1'
#
loop_
_entity.id
_entity.type
_entity.pdbx_description
1 polymer ?
#
loop_
_entity_poly.entity_id
_entity_poly.type
_entity_poly.pdbx_seq_one_letter_code
_entity_poly.pdbx_strand_id
1 'polypeptide(L)' 'WMNSSGLGVLMSCFGSLTNAGGNLKLASIAEKVQSVLMITKMIQFFENYENAERAVASFEQEQG' A
#
# COMPACT_ATOMS: atom_id res chain seq x y z
N TRP A 1 4.25 14.95 -0.33
CA TRP A 1 5.69 14.62 -0.33
C TRP A 1 5.89 13.44 0.62
N MET A 2 6.71 12.46 0.27
CA MET A 2 7.02 11.29 1.09
C MET A 2 8.52 11.23 1.36
N ASN A 3 8.91 11.00 2.62
CA ASN A 3 10.31 10.91 3.07
C ASN A 3 10.55 9.60 3.83
N SER A 4 11.77 9.38 4.31
CA SER A 4 12.16 8.15 5.03
C SER A 4 11.30 7.85 6.25
N SER A 5 10.94 8.86 7.05
CA SER A 5 10.05 8.69 8.20
C SER A 5 8.65 8.26 7.77
N GLY A 6 8.10 8.87 6.71
CA GLY A 6 6.79 8.48 6.16
C GLY A 6 6.79 7.04 5.62
N LEU A 7 7.88 6.61 5.01
CA LEU A 7 8.05 5.22 4.56
C LEU A 7 8.14 4.24 5.74
N GLY A 8 8.88 4.60 6.80
CA GLY A 8 8.97 3.79 8.01
C GLY A 8 7.62 3.62 8.71
N VAL A 9 6.83 4.69 8.80
CA VAL A 9 5.46 4.63 9.32
C VAL A 9 4.58 3.74 8.43
N LEU A 10 4.67 3.88 7.11
CA LEU A 10 3.88 3.06 6.17
C LEU A 10 4.20 1.56 6.33
N MET A 11 5.48 1.20 6.47
CA MET A 11 5.88 -0.19 6.76
C MET A 11 5.38 -0.68 8.12
N SER A 12 5.43 0.17 9.15
CA SER A 12 4.89 -0.19 10.46
C SER A 12 3.40 -0.48 10.39
N CYS A 13 2.62 0.36 9.68
CA CYS A 13 1.19 0.14 9.49
C CYS A 13 0.92 -1.16 8.73
N PHE A 14 1.66 -1.41 7.64
CA PHE A 14 1.58 -2.67 6.90
C PHE A 14 1.81 -3.87 7.81
N GLY A 15 2.94 -3.89 8.52
CA GLY A 15 3.28 -4.98 9.44
C GLY A 15 2.26 -5.18 10.56
N SER A 16 1.76 -4.09 11.16
CA SER A 16 0.72 -4.16 12.20
C SER A 16 -0.59 -4.75 11.67
N LEU A 17 -1.03 -4.35 10.47
CA LEU A 17 -2.25 -4.89 9.85
C LEU A 17 -2.08 -6.36 9.47
N THR A 18 -0.98 -6.72 8.82
CA THR A 18 -0.68 -8.12 8.46
C THR A 18 -0.61 -9.02 9.70
N ASN A 19 0.02 -8.54 10.79
CA ASN A 19 0.09 -9.30 12.04
C ASN A 19 -1.29 -9.50 12.69
N ALA A 20 -2.24 -8.60 12.43
CA ALA A 20 -3.64 -8.73 12.87
C ALA A 20 -4.52 -9.54 11.89
N GLY A 21 -3.94 -10.11 10.82
CA GLY A 21 -4.68 -10.84 9.78
C GLY A 21 -5.40 -9.93 8.78
N GLY A 22 -5.09 -8.63 8.77
CA GLY A 22 -5.59 -7.67 7.79
C GLY A 22 -4.64 -7.46 6.61
N ASN A 23 -5.10 -6.73 5.61
CA ASN A 23 -4.31 -6.34 4.45
C ASN A 23 -4.38 -4.81 4.26
N LEU A 24 -3.32 -4.21 3.70
CA LEU A 24 -3.21 -2.77 3.43
C LEU A 24 -2.94 -2.56 1.94
N LYS A 25 -3.92 -1.96 1.27
CA LYS A 25 -3.88 -1.68 -0.17
C LYS A 25 -3.83 -0.18 -0.42
N LEU A 26 -3.16 0.22 -1.50
CA LEU A 26 -2.97 1.62 -1.86
C LEU A 26 -3.86 1.99 -3.06
N ALA A 27 -4.43 3.19 -3.04
CA ALA A 27 -5.28 3.69 -4.12
C ALA A 27 -4.82 5.09 -4.56
N SER A 28 -4.89 5.37 -5.86
CA SER A 28 -4.58 6.68 -6.47
C SER A 28 -3.25 7.27 -6.00
N ILE A 29 -2.19 6.45 -5.98
CA ILE A 29 -0.85 6.92 -5.60
C ILE A 29 -0.36 7.93 -6.63
N ALA A 30 0.04 9.12 -6.17
CA ALA A 30 0.69 10.09 -7.05
C ALA A 30 2.02 9.54 -7.59
N GLU A 31 2.32 9.80 -8.86
CA GLU A 31 3.50 9.27 -9.58
C GLU A 31 4.80 9.42 -8.77
N LYS A 32 5.05 10.61 -8.20
CA LYS A 32 6.23 10.88 -7.37
C LYS A 32 6.34 9.95 -6.15
N VAL A 33 5.22 9.61 -5.51
CA VAL A 33 5.19 8.69 -4.37
C VAL A 33 5.40 7.26 -4.85
N GLN A 34 4.80 6.89 -5.98
CA GLN A 34 5.01 5.59 -6.60
C GLN A 34 6.49 5.36 -6.97
N SER A 35 7.17 6.36 -7.54
CA SER A 35 8.61 6.28 -7.84
C SER A 35 9.45 6.07 -6.58
N VAL A 36 9.13 6.76 -5.47
CA VAL A 36 9.83 6.57 -4.18
C VAL A 36 9.65 5.13 -3.69
N LEU A 37 8.42 4.61 -3.72
CA LEU A 37 8.12 3.22 -3.30
C LEU A 37 8.77 2.17 -4.22
N MET A 38 8.93 2.46 -5.51
CA MET A 38 9.66 1.59 -6.44
C MET A 38 11.15 1.56 -6.14
N ILE A 39 11.79 2.72 -5.95
CA ILE A 39 13.23 2.82 -5.64
C ILE A 39 13.55 2.09 -4.34
N THR A 40 12.72 2.26 -3.31
CA THR A 40 12.89 1.58 -2.02
C THR A 40 12.43 0.13 -2.04
N LYS A 41 11.96 -0.38 -3.19
CA LYS A 41 11.38 -1.72 -3.35
C LYS A 41 10.23 -2.00 -2.37
N MET A 42 9.58 -0.96 -1.86
CA MET A 42 8.45 -1.10 -0.97
C MET A 42 7.16 -1.42 -1.72
N ILE A 43 7.04 -0.94 -2.95
CA ILE A 43 5.82 -1.12 -3.75
C ILE A 43 5.41 -2.59 -3.92
N GLN A 44 6.36 -3.53 -3.86
CA GLN A 44 6.08 -4.97 -4.01
C GLN A 44 5.29 -5.56 -2.83
N PHE A 45 5.29 -4.90 -1.67
CA PHE A 45 4.54 -5.34 -0.49
C PHE A 45 3.09 -4.83 -0.51
N PHE A 46 2.77 -3.89 -1.40
CA PHE A 46 1.45 -3.28 -1.47
C PHE A 46 0.79 -3.59 -2.80
N GLU A 47 -0.44 -4.06 -2.75
CA GLU A 47 -1.32 -3.97 -3.90
C GLU A 47 -1.68 -2.50 -4.12
N ASN A 48 -1.64 -2.04 -5.37
CA ASN A 48 -1.98 -0.66 -5.72
C ASN A 48 -3.01 -0.61 -6.84
N TYR A 49 -3.91 0.37 -6.76
CA TYR A 49 -5.02 0.54 -7.68
C TYR A 49 -5.14 1.99 -8.12
N GLU A 50 -5.74 2.18 -9.30
CA GLU A 50 -5.96 3.50 -9.90
C GLU A 50 -6.89 4.38 -9.05
N ASN A 51 -7.86 3.77 -8.37
CA ASN A 51 -8.85 4.46 -7.55
C ASN A 51 -9.29 3.63 -6.33
N ALA A 52 -9.98 4.30 -5.40
CA ALA A 52 -10.45 3.70 -4.16
C ALA A 52 -11.51 2.60 -4.40
N GLU A 53 -12.37 2.76 -5.40
CA GLU A 53 -13.41 1.79 -5.74
C GLU A 53 -12.81 0.42 -6.11
N ARG A 54 -11.78 0.41 -6.97
CA ARG A 54 -11.05 -0.81 -7.34
C ARG A 54 -10.32 -1.43 -6.16
N ALA A 55 -9.70 -0.60 -5.31
CA ALA A 55 -9.03 -1.09 -4.10
C ALA A 55 -10.02 -1.78 -3.16
N VAL A 56 -11.20 -1.18 -2.93
CA VAL A 56 -12.26 -1.78 -2.09
C VAL A 56 -12.76 -3.09 -2.69
N ALA A 57 -13.11 -3.11 -3.98
CA ALA A 57 -13.60 -4.31 -4.67
C ALA A 57 -12.59 -5.47 -4.59
N SER A 58 -11.28 -5.18 -4.57
CA SER A 58 -10.26 -6.22 -4.47
C SER A 58 -10.26 -6.98 -3.13
N PHE A 59 -10.74 -6.38 -2.04
CA PHE A 59 -10.86 -7.08 -0.75
C PHE A 59 -11.97 -8.15 -0.76
N GLU A 60 -12.96 -8.02 -1.64
CA GLU A 60 -14.00 -9.02 -1.82
C GLU A 60 -13.51 -10.19 -2.69
N GLN A 61 -12.63 -9.93 -3.66
CA GLN A 61 -12.05 -10.97 -4.53
C GLN A 61 -11.04 -11.88 -3.83
N GLU A 62 -10.45 -11.42 -2.72
CA GLU A 62 -9.46 -12.17 -1.93
C GLU A 62 -10.09 -13.15 -0.93
N GLN A 63 -11.39 -13.01 -0.65
CA GLN A 63 -12.15 -13.87 0.28
C GLN A 63 -12.86 -15.05 -0.42
N GLY A 64 -12.51 -15.31 -1.68
CA GLY A 64 -13.04 -16.41 -2.50
C GLY A 64 -12.24 -17.71 -2.38
#